data_AF-A0A6G8CAD1-F1
#
_entry.id   AF-A0A6G8CAD1-F1
#
_cell.length_a   1.000
_cell.length_b   1.000
_cell.length_c   1.000
_cell.angle_alpha   90.00
_cell.angle_beta   90.00
_cell.angle_gamma   90.00
#
_symmetry.space_group_name_H-M   'P 1'
#
loop_
_entity.id
_entity.type
_entity.pdbx_description
1 polymer ?
#
loop_
_entity_poly.entity_id
_entity_poly.type
_entity_poly.pdbx_seq_one_letter_code
_entity_poly.pdbx_strand_id
1 'polypeptide(L)'
;MASPPRSSTRKKKLGNYPHTMVVFSITLALLVIGLFGLLLVHAHKLSNLVKENLEMQVYLDRDLPEAQLLRLQQAFSSKPFIAFRDRQPQVRFLSKEEGARQFIEQTGEDFQQFLGDNPLRDAYILRINSEYTDSLNLRKIEQELRAESGVHEVQYVQSLITSINQNVRKLSLVLLGFAVVLTLVVTILINNTIKLALFSQRFLIRSMQLVGATSFFIQRPFLRRATWQGFVSGALAALILLALQQYAYLQVDELRLLLDERLIGALLVLMVVLGCVIGFFSSYRAVRKYLGMSLDDLY
;
A
#
# COMPACT_ATOMS: atom_id res chain seq x y z
N MET A 1 11.82 -51.93 -54.11
CA MET A 1 13.08 -51.65 -53.37
C MET A 1 13.20 -50.14 -53.23
N ALA A 2 13.13 -49.66 -51.98
CA ALA A 2 13.43 -48.32 -51.44
C ALA A 2 13.03 -47.03 -52.20
N SER A 3 11.95 -46.40 -51.74
CA SER A 3 11.63 -44.98 -51.93
C SER A 3 12.65 -44.08 -51.20
N PRO A 4 13.06 -42.92 -51.75
CA PRO A 4 14.07 -42.08 -51.12
C PRO A 4 13.53 -41.41 -49.84
N PRO A 5 14.38 -41.15 -48.84
CA PRO A 5 13.93 -40.55 -47.59
C PRO A 5 13.54 -39.09 -47.82
N ARG A 6 12.29 -38.75 -47.48
CA ARG A 6 11.85 -37.35 -47.37
C ARG A 6 12.59 -36.69 -46.22
N SER A 7 13.61 -35.90 -46.52
CA SER A 7 14.26 -35.06 -45.53
C SER A 7 13.26 -33.99 -45.07
N SER A 8 12.75 -34.14 -43.85
CA SER A 8 11.97 -33.09 -43.21
C SER A 8 12.93 -31.94 -42.91
N THR A 9 12.94 -30.92 -43.76
CA THR A 9 13.62 -29.65 -43.45
C THR A 9 12.91 -29.03 -42.26
N ARG A 10 13.43 -29.32 -41.06
CA ARG A 10 13.04 -28.66 -39.81
C ARG A 10 13.26 -27.17 -40.06
N LYS A 11 12.18 -26.40 -40.25
CA LYS A 11 12.24 -24.95 -40.39
C LYS A 11 12.99 -24.42 -39.15
N LYS A 12 14.27 -24.11 -39.29
CA LYS A 12 15.04 -23.41 -38.26
C LYS A 12 14.28 -22.11 -38.03
N LYS A 13 13.60 -21.99 -36.88
CA LYS A 13 13.00 -20.72 -36.45
C LYS A 13 14.15 -19.73 -36.31
N LEU A 14 14.38 -18.92 -37.34
CA LEU A 14 15.32 -17.82 -37.31
C LEU A 14 14.89 -16.87 -36.18
N GLY A 15 15.81 -16.67 -35.23
CA GLY A 15 15.80 -15.55 -34.28
C GLY A 15 14.47 -15.31 -33.57
N ASN A 16 14.09 -16.21 -32.65
CA ASN A 16 12.96 -15.96 -31.75
C ASN A 16 13.34 -14.77 -30.86
N TYR A 17 12.72 -13.60 -31.03
CA TYR A 17 12.76 -12.54 -30.02
C TYR A 17 12.42 -13.18 -28.68
N PRO A 18 13.18 -12.94 -27.58
CA PRO A 18 13.00 -13.66 -26.33
C PRO A 18 11.76 -13.13 -25.59
N HIS A 19 10.58 -13.32 -26.20
CA HIS A 19 9.28 -12.85 -25.73
C HIS A 19 8.96 -13.39 -24.35
N THR A 20 9.27 -14.67 -24.13
CA THR A 20 9.07 -15.38 -22.87
C THR A 20 9.95 -14.80 -21.76
N MET A 21 11.21 -14.49 -22.05
CA MET A 21 12.13 -13.90 -21.08
C MET A 21 11.65 -12.52 -20.63
N VAL A 22 11.24 -11.66 -21.57
CA VAL A 22 10.72 -10.32 -21.24
C VAL A 22 9.46 -10.41 -20.39
N VAL A 23 8.50 -11.25 -20.80
CA VAL A 23 7.26 -11.43 -20.04
C VAL A 23 7.56 -11.95 -18.64
N PHE A 24 8.41 -12.96 -18.52
CA PHE A 24 8.80 -13.53 -17.23
C PHE A 24 9.49 -12.50 -16.31
N SER A 25 10.45 -11.73 -16.82
CA SER A 25 11.14 -10.69 -16.04
C SER A 25 10.19 -9.59 -15.56
N ILE A 26 9.28 -9.10 -16.42
CA ILE A 26 8.29 -8.09 -16.02
C ILE A 26 7.31 -8.69 -15.01
N THR A 27 6.83 -9.92 -15.22
CA THR A 27 5.92 -10.60 -14.29
C THR A 27 6.55 -10.75 -12.91
N LEU A 28 7.80 -11.21 -12.83
CA LEU A 28 8.48 -11.41 -11.55
C LEU A 28 8.67 -10.09 -10.80
N ALA A 29 9.09 -9.03 -11.49
CA ALA A 29 9.25 -7.72 -10.87
C ALA A 29 7.91 -7.14 -10.39
N LEU A 30 6.86 -7.21 -11.21
CA LEU A 30 5.52 -6.77 -10.83
C LEU A 30 4.95 -7.61 -9.69
N LEU A 31 5.23 -8.91 -9.64
CA LEU A 31 4.80 -9.78 -8.54
C LEU A 31 5.45 -9.35 -7.22
N VAL A 32 6.74 -9.04 -7.22
CA VAL A 32 7.43 -8.55 -6.01
C VAL A 32 6.88 -7.18 -5.59
N ILE A 33 6.66 -6.26 -6.55
CA ILE A 33 6.03 -4.96 -6.27
C ILE A 33 4.60 -5.16 -5.73
N GLY A 34 3.84 -6.10 -6.29
CA GLY A 34 2.50 -6.46 -5.84
C GLY A 34 2.50 -7.04 -4.43
N LEU A 35 3.48 -7.88 -4.09
CA LEU A 35 3.64 -8.42 -2.74
C LEU A 35 3.93 -7.32 -1.72
N PHE A 36 4.79 -6.36 -2.07
CA PHE A 36 5.03 -5.17 -1.24
C PHE A 36 3.79 -4.29 -1.10
N GLY A 37 3.03 -4.11 -2.19
CA GLY A 37 1.75 -3.41 -2.17
C GLY A 37 0.74 -4.08 -1.24
N LEU A 38 0.61 -5.41 -1.31
CA LEU A 38 -0.27 -6.19 -0.44
C LEU A 38 0.13 -6.06 1.03
N LEU A 39 1.44 -6.14 1.32
CA LEU A 39 1.98 -5.94 2.66
C LEU A 39 1.63 -4.55 3.20
N LEU A 40 1.73 -3.51 2.37
CA LEU A 40 1.34 -2.14 2.76
C LEU A 40 -0.16 -2.01 3.02
N VAL A 41 -1.01 -2.63 2.20
CA VAL A 41 -2.46 -2.63 2.42
C VAL A 41 -2.79 -3.29 3.77
N HIS A 42 -2.20 -4.45 4.06
CA HIS A 42 -2.41 -5.12 5.34
C HIS A 42 -1.85 -4.33 6.53
N ALA A 43 -0.65 -3.75 6.41
CA ALA A 43 -0.08 -2.90 7.44
C ALA A 43 -0.95 -1.66 7.73
N HIS A 44 -1.53 -1.06 6.69
CA HIS A 44 -2.46 0.06 6.82
C HIS A 44 -3.77 -0.37 7.49
N LYS A 45 -4.35 -1.50 7.08
CA LYS A 45 -5.58 -2.03 7.68
C LYS A 45 -5.38 -2.38 9.15
N LEU A 46 -4.28 -3.05 9.49
CA LEU A 46 -3.91 -3.36 10.87
C LEU A 46 -3.71 -2.08 11.70
N SER A 47 -3.00 -1.09 11.15
CA SER A 47 -2.85 0.22 11.78
C SER A 47 -4.19 0.88 12.09
N ASN A 48 -5.14 0.83 11.14
CA ASN A 48 -6.47 1.40 11.33
C ASN A 48 -7.28 0.64 12.40
N LEU A 49 -7.22 -0.71 12.44
CA LEU A 49 -7.88 -1.49 13.49
C LEU A 49 -7.36 -1.14 14.89
N VAL A 50 -6.06 -0.92 15.03
CA VAL A 50 -5.47 -0.46 16.30
C VAL A 50 -5.94 0.96 16.64
N LYS A 51 -5.95 1.87 15.65
CA LYS A 51 -6.41 3.26 15.83
C LYS A 51 -7.89 3.37 16.16
N GLU A 52 -8.73 2.51 15.61
CA GLU A 52 -10.17 2.48 15.89
C GLU A 52 -10.48 2.14 17.35
N ASN A 53 -9.56 1.47 18.06
CA ASN A 53 -9.65 1.17 19.48
C ASN A 53 -8.96 2.23 20.37
N LEU A 54 -8.56 3.37 19.79
CA LEU A 54 -7.96 4.44 20.57
C LEU A 54 -9.00 5.12 21.46
N GLU A 55 -8.69 5.09 22.75
CA GLU A 55 -9.42 5.79 23.79
C GLU A 55 -8.60 6.98 24.29
N MET A 56 -9.26 8.13 24.39
CA MET A 56 -8.75 9.33 25.02
C MET A 56 -9.49 9.52 26.33
N GLN A 57 -8.76 9.61 27.43
CA GLN A 57 -9.30 9.75 28.77
C GLN A 57 -9.27 11.24 29.14
N VAL A 58 -10.44 11.81 29.41
CA VAL A 58 -10.61 13.20 29.83
C VAL A 58 -10.94 13.19 31.31
N TYR A 59 -9.94 13.42 32.15
CA TYR A 59 -10.09 13.53 33.60
C TYR A 59 -10.70 14.87 33.98
N LEU A 60 -11.64 14.82 34.91
CA LEU A 60 -12.43 15.97 35.32
C LEU A 60 -11.88 16.61 36.59
N ASP A 61 -12.27 17.87 36.80
CA ASP A 61 -12.11 18.51 38.10
C ASP A 61 -12.91 17.76 39.17
N ARG A 62 -12.49 17.85 40.44
CA ARG A 62 -13.14 17.14 41.54
C ARG A 62 -14.49 17.77 41.85
N ASP A 63 -15.44 16.92 42.25
CA ASP A 63 -16.74 17.31 42.80
C ASP A 63 -17.59 18.18 41.85
N LEU A 64 -17.58 17.85 40.55
CA LEU A 64 -18.43 18.52 39.56
C LEU A 64 -19.92 18.22 39.80
N PRO A 65 -20.81 19.23 39.70
CA PRO A 65 -22.25 19.01 39.75
C PRO A 65 -22.72 18.13 38.58
N GLU A 66 -23.75 17.32 38.82
CA GLU A 66 -24.34 16.44 37.80
C GLU A 66 -24.78 17.20 36.53
N ALA A 67 -25.30 18.42 36.70
CA ALA A 67 -25.66 19.31 35.59
C ALA A 67 -24.45 19.74 34.73
N GLN A 68 -23.23 19.74 35.28
CA GLN A 68 -22.01 20.03 34.53
C GLN A 68 -21.48 18.77 33.84
N LEU A 69 -21.57 17.60 34.48
CA LEU A 69 -21.27 16.31 33.85
C LEU A 69 -22.13 16.10 32.59
N LEU A 70 -23.45 16.29 32.69
CA LEU A 70 -24.36 16.17 31.55
C LEU A 70 -24.02 17.14 30.41
N ARG A 71 -23.63 18.38 30.75
CA ARG A 71 -23.21 19.38 29.75
C ARG A 71 -21.93 18.94 29.03
N LEU A 72 -20.93 18.46 29.76
CA LEU A 72 -19.69 17.94 29.19
C LEU A 72 -19.95 16.72 28.29
N GLN A 73 -20.78 15.78 28.74
CA GLN A 73 -21.15 14.61 27.94
C GLN A 73 -21.80 15.01 26.60
N GLN A 74 -22.74 15.97 26.62
CA GLN A 74 -23.37 16.49 25.41
C GLN A 74 -22.36 17.22 24.51
N ALA A 75 -21.51 18.07 25.11
CA ALA A 75 -20.48 18.79 24.39
C ALA A 75 -19.52 17.83 23.67
N PHE A 76 -18.99 16.83 24.35
CA PHE A 76 -18.11 15.82 23.76
C PHE A 76 -18.83 15.00 22.69
N SER A 77 -20.05 14.54 22.95
CA SER A 77 -20.86 13.75 22.01
C SER A 77 -21.16 14.46 20.70
N SER A 78 -21.15 15.79 20.69
CA SER A 78 -21.40 16.62 19.50
C SER A 78 -20.16 16.85 18.64
N LYS A 79 -18.96 16.50 19.12
CA LYS A 79 -17.71 16.77 18.41
C LYS A 79 -17.55 15.85 17.19
N PRO A 80 -17.04 16.37 16.06
CA PRO A 80 -16.93 15.61 14.80
C PRO A 80 -15.89 14.49 14.84
N PHE A 81 -14.93 14.55 15.76
CA PHE A 81 -13.85 13.57 15.90
C PHE A 81 -14.23 12.35 16.74
N ILE A 82 -15.42 12.31 17.35
CA ILE A 82 -15.89 11.16 18.13
C ILE A 82 -16.32 10.04 17.19
N ALA A 83 -15.90 8.82 17.52
CA ALA A 83 -16.34 7.62 16.82
C ALA A 83 -17.82 7.35 17.11
N PHE A 84 -18.57 6.94 16.09
CA PHE A 84 -19.96 6.49 16.25
C PHE A 84 -20.04 4.99 16.04
N ARG A 85 -20.76 4.29 16.92
CA ARG A 85 -21.14 2.88 16.76
C ARG A 85 -22.66 2.81 16.88
N ASP A 86 -23.33 2.16 15.91
CA ASP A 86 -24.79 2.05 15.87
C ASP A 86 -25.53 3.40 16.02
N ARG A 87 -24.98 4.45 15.38
CA ARG A 87 -25.43 5.86 15.46
C ARG A 87 -25.35 6.49 16.85
N GLN A 88 -24.61 5.89 17.79
CA GLN A 88 -24.36 6.46 19.11
C GLN A 88 -22.91 6.94 19.25
N PRO A 89 -22.69 8.18 19.75
CA PRO A 89 -21.36 8.69 20.01
C PRO A 89 -20.70 7.86 21.12
N GLN A 90 -19.45 7.46 20.90
CA GLN A 90 -18.71 6.61 21.84
C GLN A 90 -18.06 7.46 22.92
N VAL A 91 -18.89 7.92 23.86
CA VAL A 91 -18.51 8.69 25.05
C VAL A 91 -19.01 7.95 26.28
N ARG A 92 -18.10 7.46 27.12
CA ARG A 92 -18.42 6.72 28.34
C ARG A 92 -17.97 7.49 29.56
N PHE A 93 -18.87 7.72 30.52
CA PHE A 93 -18.49 8.21 31.83
C PHE A 93 -17.89 7.07 32.66
N LEU A 94 -16.76 7.33 33.31
CA LEU A 94 -16.09 6.45 34.25
C LEU A 94 -15.99 7.20 35.58
N SER A 95 -16.69 6.70 36.59
CA SER A 95 -16.59 7.27 37.94
C SER A 95 -15.24 6.93 38.57
N LYS A 96 -14.79 7.75 39.53
CA LYS A 96 -13.58 7.48 40.31
C LYS A 96 -13.65 6.13 41.03
N GLU A 97 -14.82 5.71 41.49
CA GLU A 97 -15.04 4.40 42.13
C GLU A 97 -14.93 3.25 41.14
N GLU A 98 -15.51 3.39 39.95
CA GLU A 98 -15.42 2.37 38.89
C GLU A 98 -14.00 2.26 38.35
N GLY A 99 -13.32 3.39 38.15
CA GLY A 99 -11.90 3.43 37.77
C GLY A 99 -11.01 2.75 38.82
N ALA A 100 -11.31 2.94 40.11
CA ALA A 100 -10.56 2.27 41.17
C ALA A 100 -10.73 0.75 41.12
N ARG A 101 -11.96 0.27 40.93
CA ARG A 101 -12.23 -1.17 40.78
C ARG A 101 -11.49 -1.75 39.57
N GLN A 102 -11.58 -1.09 38.41
CA GLN A 102 -10.87 -1.55 37.20
C GLN A 102 -9.36 -1.58 37.39
N PHE A 103 -8.78 -0.60 38.09
CA PHE A 103 -7.35 -0.59 38.38
C PHE A 103 -6.96 -1.78 39.25
N ILE A 104 -7.68 -2.01 40.36
CA ILE A 104 -7.39 -3.12 41.29
C ILE A 104 -7.53 -4.47 40.58
N GLU A 105 -8.54 -4.65 39.72
CA GLU A 105 -8.72 -5.88 38.93
C GLU A 105 -7.58 -6.11 37.93
N GLN A 106 -7.03 -5.05 37.33
CA GLN A 106 -5.98 -5.16 36.33
C GLN A 106 -4.58 -5.31 36.91
N THR A 107 -4.29 -4.66 38.03
CA THR A 107 -2.95 -4.65 38.64
C THR A 107 -2.82 -5.63 39.80
N GLY A 108 -3.94 -6.01 40.43
CA GLY A 108 -3.95 -6.77 41.68
C GLY A 108 -3.55 -5.96 42.91
N GLU A 109 -3.34 -4.64 42.78
CA GLU A 109 -2.88 -3.77 43.86
C GLU A 109 -4.00 -2.87 44.37
N ASP A 110 -4.36 -3.06 45.64
CA ASP A 110 -5.33 -2.19 46.34
C ASP A 110 -4.62 -0.97 46.94
N PHE A 111 -4.44 0.06 46.12
CA PHE A 111 -3.85 1.33 46.54
C PHE A 111 -4.66 2.05 47.63
N GLN A 112 -5.94 1.71 47.82
CA GLN A 112 -6.78 2.32 48.87
C GLN A 112 -6.32 1.89 50.26
N GLN A 113 -5.75 0.69 50.40
CA GLN A 113 -5.17 0.23 51.67
C GLN A 113 -3.94 1.04 52.10
N PHE A 114 -3.22 1.63 51.14
CA PHE A 114 -2.00 2.39 51.41
C PHE A 114 -2.24 3.90 51.52
N LEU A 115 -3.19 4.44 50.74
CA LEU A 115 -3.46 5.87 50.66
C LEU A 115 -4.63 6.33 51.53
N GLY A 116 -5.46 5.40 52.03
CA GLY A 116 -6.61 5.68 52.89
C GLY A 116 -7.83 6.31 52.19
N ASP A 117 -7.67 6.81 50.97
CA ASP A 117 -8.73 7.42 50.18
C ASP A 117 -8.50 7.23 48.67
N ASN A 118 -9.53 7.41 47.84
CA ASN A 118 -9.43 7.22 46.39
C ASN A 118 -8.80 8.46 45.69
N PRO A 119 -7.58 8.36 45.13
CA PRO A 119 -6.92 9.50 44.49
C PRO A 119 -7.44 9.78 43.08
N LEU A 120 -8.19 8.84 42.47
CA LEU A 120 -8.67 8.93 41.10
C LEU A 120 -9.73 10.04 40.94
N ARG A 121 -9.86 10.49 39.69
CA ARG A 121 -10.85 11.49 39.27
C ARG A 121 -11.88 10.81 38.38
N ASP A 122 -13.07 11.38 38.34
CA ASP A 122 -14.05 11.03 37.31
C ASP A 122 -13.48 11.36 35.93
N ALA A 123 -13.82 10.55 34.94
CA ALA A 123 -13.31 10.71 33.58
C ALA A 123 -14.37 10.42 32.53
N TYR A 124 -14.25 11.07 31.38
CA TYR A 124 -14.90 10.60 30.16
C TYR A 124 -13.90 9.86 29.29
N ILE A 125 -14.23 8.62 28.92
CA ILE A 125 -13.52 7.86 27.91
C ILE A 125 -14.15 8.16 26.56
N LEU A 126 -13.38 8.82 25.71
CA LEU A 126 -13.77 9.24 24.37
C LEU A 126 -13.08 8.33 23.35
N ARG A 127 -13.87 7.63 22.53
CA ARG A 127 -13.30 6.86 21.42
C ARG A 127 -13.20 7.75 20.19
N ILE A 128 -12.00 7.91 19.67
CA ILE A 128 -11.72 8.83 18.55
C ILE A 128 -11.87 8.10 17.22
N ASN A 129 -12.47 8.75 16.23
CA ASN A 129 -12.57 8.23 14.88
C ASN A 129 -11.16 8.06 14.27
N SER A 130 -10.90 6.93 13.61
CA SER A 130 -9.60 6.57 13.02
C SER A 130 -9.05 7.58 12.02
N GLU A 131 -9.92 8.38 11.39
CA GLU A 131 -9.54 9.48 10.49
C GLU A 131 -8.85 10.65 11.21
N TYR A 132 -9.11 10.81 12.52
CA TYR A 132 -8.55 11.89 13.35
C TYR A 132 -7.42 11.41 14.28
N THR A 133 -6.97 10.16 14.10
CA THR A 133 -5.95 9.52 14.95
C THR A 133 -4.51 9.76 14.46
N ASP A 134 -4.27 10.76 13.61
CA ASP A 134 -2.91 11.24 13.36
C ASP A 134 -2.41 12.14 14.49
N SER A 135 -1.08 12.22 14.63
CA SER A 135 -0.46 12.93 15.76
C SER A 135 -0.75 14.43 15.81
N LEU A 136 -1.06 15.06 14.67
CA LEU A 136 -1.40 16.49 14.63
C LEU A 136 -2.84 16.71 15.07
N ASN A 137 -3.77 15.90 14.56
CA ASN A 137 -5.18 15.98 14.95
C ASN A 137 -5.40 15.59 16.41
N LEU A 138 -4.74 14.55 16.92
CA LEU A 138 -4.82 14.19 18.34
C LEU A 138 -4.36 15.32 19.27
N ARG A 139 -3.30 16.07 18.90
CA ARG A 139 -2.86 17.24 19.67
C ARG A 139 -3.87 18.39 19.63
N LYS A 140 -4.51 18.61 18.48
CA LYS A 140 -5.58 19.62 18.36
C LYS A 140 -6.78 19.24 19.21
N ILE A 141 -7.19 17.97 19.17
CA ILE A 141 -8.28 17.42 19.98
C ILE A 141 -7.96 17.55 21.47
N GLU A 142 -6.74 17.18 21.89
CA GLU A 142 -6.26 17.35 23.26
C GLU A 142 -6.36 18.80 23.73
N GLN A 143 -5.92 19.76 22.91
CA GLN A 143 -6.01 21.19 23.23
C GLN A 143 -7.46 21.68 23.30
N GLU A 144 -8.31 21.24 22.37
CA GLU A 144 -9.72 21.60 22.35
C GLU A 144 -10.46 21.07 23.58
N LEU A 145 -10.24 19.80 23.95
CA LEU A 145 -10.85 19.18 25.12
C LEU A 145 -10.36 19.79 26.42
N ARG A 146 -9.07 20.13 26.53
CA ARG A 146 -8.52 20.83 27.71
C ARG A 146 -9.06 22.25 27.89
N ALA A 147 -9.57 22.87 26.84
CA ALA A 147 -10.16 24.21 26.93
C ALA A 147 -11.59 24.21 27.48
N GLU A 148 -12.25 23.05 27.56
CA GLU A 148 -13.60 22.91 28.10
C GLU A 148 -13.59 23.06 29.64
N SER A 149 -14.54 23.82 30.18
CA SER A 149 -14.58 24.10 31.62
C SER A 149 -14.96 22.86 32.45
N GLY A 150 -14.14 22.51 33.44
CA GLY A 150 -14.31 21.30 34.26
C GLY A 150 -13.43 20.13 33.82
N VAL A 151 -12.60 20.31 32.79
CA VAL A 151 -11.57 19.34 32.39
C VAL A 151 -10.27 19.64 33.13
N HIS A 152 -9.77 18.65 33.86
CA HIS A 152 -8.50 18.73 34.57
C HIS A 152 -7.33 18.33 33.68
N GLU A 153 -7.43 17.18 33.03
CA GLU A 153 -6.37 16.62 32.20
C GLU A 153 -6.96 15.77 31.06
N VAL A 154 -6.23 15.70 29.95
CA VAL A 154 -6.55 14.80 28.84
C VAL A 154 -5.32 13.91 28.62
N GLN A 155 -5.52 12.60 28.69
CA GLN A 155 -4.47 11.59 28.50
C GLN A 155 -4.83 10.61 27.38
N TYR A 156 -3.82 10.23 26.61
CA TYR A 156 -3.90 9.19 25.57
C TYR A 156 -2.51 8.64 25.29
N VAL A 157 -2.43 7.43 24.72
CA VAL A 157 -1.15 6.76 24.42
C VAL A 157 -0.52 7.33 23.14
N GLN A 158 0.04 8.54 23.23
CA GLN A 158 0.64 9.26 22.09
C GLN A 158 1.81 8.50 21.44
N SER A 159 2.62 7.83 22.25
CA SER A 159 3.83 7.12 21.80
C SER A 159 3.50 5.97 20.85
N LEU A 160 2.45 5.19 21.15
CA LEU A 160 2.02 4.05 20.33
C LEU A 160 1.61 4.52 18.93
N ILE A 161 0.72 5.53 18.86
CA ILE A 161 0.19 6.03 17.58
C ILE A 161 1.28 6.65 16.72
N THR A 162 2.12 7.48 17.34
CA THR A 162 3.23 8.11 16.64
C THR A 162 4.18 7.04 16.09
N SER A 163 4.48 6.02 16.89
CA SER A 163 5.34 4.91 16.47
C SER A 163 4.73 4.09 15.32
N ILE A 164 3.45 3.73 15.39
CA ILE A 164 2.75 3.00 14.32
C ILE A 164 2.77 3.82 13.02
N ASN A 165 2.38 5.09 13.08
CA ASN A 165 2.35 5.97 11.90
C ASN A 165 3.74 6.13 11.28
N GLN A 166 4.76 6.34 12.11
CA GLN A 166 6.14 6.44 11.64
C GLN A 166 6.63 5.13 11.04
N ASN A 167 6.31 3.98 11.63
CA ASN A 167 6.73 2.67 11.13
C ASN A 167 6.07 2.34 9.79
N VAL A 168 4.75 2.56 9.66
CA VAL A 168 4.03 2.38 8.38
C VAL A 168 4.59 3.32 7.31
N ARG A 169 4.91 4.57 7.66
CA ARG A 169 5.52 5.53 6.72
C ARG A 169 6.93 5.11 6.31
N LYS A 170 7.78 4.70 7.26
CA LYS A 170 9.14 4.21 6.99
C LYS A 170 9.10 2.98 6.09
N LEU A 171 8.23 2.02 6.40
CA LEU A 171 8.00 0.82 5.60
C LEU A 171 7.56 1.19 4.18
N SER A 172 6.60 2.11 4.03
CA SER A 172 6.16 2.61 2.72
C SER A 172 7.30 3.21 1.90
N LEU A 173 8.16 4.02 2.52
CA LEU A 173 9.31 4.63 1.85
C LEU A 173 10.35 3.59 1.43
N VAL A 174 10.65 2.61 2.28
CA VAL A 174 11.60 1.53 1.97
C VAL A 174 11.08 0.68 0.81
N LEU A 175 9.81 0.27 0.85
CA LEU A 175 9.19 -0.54 -0.19
C LEU A 175 9.06 0.24 -1.51
N LEU A 176 8.77 1.54 -1.45
CA LEU A 176 8.82 2.41 -2.63
C LEU A 176 10.23 2.45 -3.24
N GLY A 177 11.27 2.55 -2.41
CA GLY A 177 12.67 2.48 -2.86
C GLY A 177 12.97 1.20 -3.62
N PHE A 178 12.58 0.04 -3.07
CA PHE A 178 12.72 -1.25 -3.77
C PHE A 178 11.92 -1.31 -5.07
N ALA A 179 10.69 -0.79 -5.09
CA ALA A 179 9.87 -0.75 -6.30
C ALA A 179 10.51 0.09 -7.42
N VAL A 180 11.14 1.22 -7.08
CA VAL A 180 11.90 2.04 -8.03
C VAL A 180 13.09 1.27 -8.59
N VAL A 181 13.88 0.62 -7.72
CA VAL A 181 15.03 -0.20 -8.15
C VAL A 181 14.59 -1.33 -9.08
N LEU A 182 13.54 -2.07 -8.74
CA LEU A 182 13.00 -3.14 -9.58
C LEU A 182 12.52 -2.61 -10.94
N THR A 183 11.86 -1.45 -10.96
CA THR A 183 11.42 -0.81 -12.20
C THR A 183 12.61 -0.44 -13.09
N LEU A 184 13.70 0.07 -12.51
CA LEU A 184 14.93 0.36 -13.24
C LEU A 184 15.57 -0.90 -13.82
N VAL A 185 15.67 -1.98 -13.03
CA VAL A 185 16.21 -3.27 -13.47
C VAL A 185 15.42 -3.82 -14.66
N VAL A 186 14.09 -3.83 -14.58
CA VAL A 186 13.22 -4.25 -15.68
C VAL A 186 13.41 -3.37 -16.91
N THR A 187 13.49 -2.05 -16.72
CA THR A 187 13.73 -1.10 -17.81
C THR A 187 15.04 -1.39 -18.55
N ILE A 188 16.11 -1.73 -17.81
CA ILE A 188 17.41 -2.10 -18.38
C ILE A 188 17.31 -3.43 -19.15
N LEU A 189 16.65 -4.44 -18.59
CA LEU A 189 16.45 -5.74 -19.24
C LEU A 189 15.66 -5.60 -20.55
N ILE A 190 14.59 -4.81 -20.55
CA ILE A 190 13.79 -4.53 -21.75
C ILE A 190 14.65 -3.79 -22.77
N ASN A 191 15.42 -2.78 -22.36
CA ASN A 191 16.29 -2.02 -23.26
C ASN A 191 17.33 -2.93 -23.94
N ASN A 192 17.98 -3.82 -23.19
CA ASN A 192 18.94 -4.78 -23.73
C ASN A 192 18.26 -5.74 -24.73
N THR A 193 17.06 -6.22 -24.40
CA THR A 193 16.29 -7.10 -25.28
C THR A 193 15.91 -6.41 -26.59
N ILE A 194 15.44 -5.17 -26.51
CA ILE A 194 15.05 -4.38 -27.68
C ILE A 194 16.27 -4.05 -28.54
N LYS A 195 17.41 -3.71 -27.92
CA LYS A 195 18.66 -3.49 -28.66
C LYS A 195 19.05 -4.72 -29.49
N LEU A 196 18.97 -5.91 -28.90
CA LEU A 196 19.24 -7.16 -29.61
C LEU A 196 18.24 -7.41 -30.76
N ALA A 197 16.96 -7.10 -30.53
CA ALA A 197 15.91 -7.22 -31.54
C ALA A 197 16.06 -6.24 -32.71
N LEU A 198 16.48 -5.01 -32.43
CA LEU A 198 16.77 -4.00 -33.45
C LEU A 198 18.00 -4.41 -34.26
N PHE A 199 19.04 -4.91 -33.59
CA PHE A 199 20.25 -5.41 -34.26
C PHE A 199 19.95 -6.59 -35.22
N SER A 200 19.11 -7.54 -34.80
CA SER A 200 18.73 -8.67 -35.66
C SER A 200 17.87 -8.26 -36.86
N GLN A 201 17.16 -7.14 -36.76
CA GLN A 201 16.29 -6.59 -37.83
C GLN A 201 16.91 -5.37 -38.53
N ARG A 202 18.20 -5.10 -38.33
CA ARG A 202 18.87 -3.87 -38.80
C ARG A 202 18.72 -3.60 -40.30
N PHE A 203 18.77 -4.65 -41.13
CA PHE A 203 18.61 -4.50 -42.58
C PHE A 203 17.20 -4.07 -42.97
N LEU A 204 16.17 -4.64 -42.33
CA LEU A 204 14.77 -4.26 -42.58
C LEU A 204 14.51 -2.81 -42.16
N ILE A 205 15.03 -2.42 -40.99
CA ILE A 205 14.93 -1.05 -40.49
C ILE A 205 15.61 -0.08 -41.46
N ARG A 206 16.81 -0.42 -41.96
CA ARG A 206 17.54 0.39 -42.95
C ARG A 206 16.75 0.54 -44.25
N SER A 207 16.16 -0.54 -44.78
CA SER A 207 15.32 -0.45 -45.98
C SER A 207 14.11 0.45 -45.76
N MET A 208 13.48 0.42 -44.58
CA MET A 208 12.37 1.33 -44.24
C MET A 208 12.83 2.80 -44.20
N GLN A 209 14.01 3.07 -43.64
CA GLN A 209 14.59 4.42 -43.61
C GLN A 209 14.89 4.95 -45.03
N LEU A 210 15.39 4.12 -45.94
CA LEU A 210 15.70 4.50 -47.32
C LEU A 210 14.46 4.88 -48.14
N VAL A 211 13.30 4.31 -47.81
CA VAL A 211 12.01 4.64 -48.45
C VAL A 211 11.33 5.84 -47.76
N GLY A 212 11.98 6.48 -46.78
CA GLY A 212 11.49 7.67 -46.09
C GLY A 212 10.49 7.39 -44.96
N ALA A 213 10.49 6.19 -44.39
CA ALA A 213 9.62 5.88 -43.25
C ALA A 213 9.95 6.75 -42.03
N THR A 214 8.93 7.33 -41.40
CA THR A 214 9.11 8.15 -40.19
C THR A 214 9.58 7.30 -39.00
N SER A 215 10.35 7.88 -38.08
CA SER A 215 10.83 7.16 -36.89
C SER A 215 9.69 6.55 -36.06
N PHE A 216 8.54 7.23 -36.01
CA PHE A 216 7.35 6.70 -35.33
C PHE A 216 6.77 5.47 -36.04
N PHE A 217 6.76 5.45 -37.38
CA PHE A 217 6.32 4.29 -38.15
C PHE A 217 7.15 3.04 -37.83
N ILE A 218 8.47 3.20 -37.70
CA ILE A 218 9.40 2.13 -37.32
C ILE A 218 9.18 1.71 -35.86
N GLN A 219 8.86 2.65 -34.96
CA GLN A 219 8.66 2.40 -33.52
C GLN A 219 7.35 1.67 -33.20
N ARG A 220 6.23 2.02 -33.85
CA ARG A 220 4.88 1.49 -33.57
C ARG A 220 4.81 -0.03 -33.31
N PRO A 221 5.39 -0.92 -34.15
CA PRO A 221 5.31 -2.36 -33.90
C PRO A 221 6.08 -2.81 -32.66
N PHE A 222 7.12 -2.11 -32.23
CA PHE A 222 7.86 -2.42 -31.01
C PHE A 222 7.12 -1.92 -29.76
N LEU A 223 6.53 -0.72 -29.82
CA LEU A 223 5.71 -0.18 -28.73
C LEU A 223 4.50 -1.09 -28.46
N ARG A 224 3.72 -1.41 -29.50
CA ARG A 224 2.52 -2.27 -29.35
C ARG A 224 2.87 -3.64 -28.76
N ARG A 225 3.98 -4.25 -29.20
CA ARG A 225 4.45 -5.52 -28.66
C ARG A 225 4.84 -5.41 -27.19
N ALA A 226 5.61 -4.38 -26.82
CA ALA A 226 6.06 -4.21 -25.44
C ALA A 226 4.90 -3.87 -24.49
N THR A 227 3.95 -3.04 -24.90
CA THR A 227 2.74 -2.77 -24.13
C THR A 227 1.90 -4.02 -23.93
N TRP A 228 1.71 -4.84 -24.98
CA TRP A 228 0.98 -6.11 -24.85
C TRP A 228 1.70 -7.10 -23.92
N GLN A 229 3.02 -7.20 -24.01
CA GLN A 229 3.81 -8.00 -23.07
C GLN A 229 3.66 -7.49 -21.64
N GLY A 230 3.70 -6.17 -21.44
CA GLY A 230 3.44 -5.53 -20.15
C GLY A 230 2.05 -5.85 -19.58
N PHE A 231 1.01 -5.80 -20.42
CA PHE A 231 -0.36 -6.18 -20.05
C PHE A 231 -0.43 -7.64 -19.59
N VAL A 232 0.08 -8.57 -20.39
CA VAL A 232 0.06 -10.01 -20.07
C VAL A 232 0.87 -10.29 -18.80
N SER A 233 2.03 -9.65 -18.64
CA SER A 233 2.84 -9.79 -17.44
C SER A 233 2.14 -9.26 -16.19
N GLY A 234 1.50 -8.09 -16.27
CA GLY A 234 0.75 -7.51 -15.17
C GLY A 234 -0.45 -8.37 -14.78
N ALA A 235 -1.20 -8.88 -15.77
CA ALA A 235 -2.32 -9.78 -15.54
C ALA A 235 -1.86 -11.11 -14.91
N LEU A 236 -0.76 -11.68 -15.39
CA LEU A 236 -0.19 -12.90 -14.83
C LEU A 236 0.30 -12.69 -13.39
N ALA A 237 0.99 -11.58 -13.13
CA ALA A 237 1.46 -11.23 -11.79
C ALA A 237 0.28 -11.02 -10.82
N ALA A 238 -0.77 -10.33 -11.26
CA ALA A 238 -1.98 -10.12 -10.48
C ALA A 238 -2.69 -11.45 -10.15
N LEU A 239 -2.80 -12.36 -11.12
CA LEU A 239 -3.38 -13.69 -10.90
C LEU A 239 -2.55 -14.52 -9.91
N ILE A 240 -1.23 -14.51 -10.04
CA ILE A 240 -0.34 -15.19 -9.09
C ILE A 240 -0.47 -14.58 -7.70
N LEU A 241 -0.53 -13.25 -7.58
CA LEU A 241 -0.69 -12.56 -6.30
C LEU A 241 -2.02 -12.95 -5.63
N LEU A 242 -3.12 -12.96 -6.40
CA LEU A 242 -4.43 -13.43 -5.92
C LEU A 242 -4.38 -14.88 -5.44
N ALA A 243 -3.73 -15.78 -6.19
CA ALA A 243 -3.59 -17.17 -5.80
C ALA A 243 -2.77 -17.34 -4.51
N LEU A 244 -1.67 -16.60 -4.37
CA LEU A 244 -0.85 -16.58 -3.15
C LEU A 244 -1.63 -16.04 -1.95
N GLN A 245 -2.39 -14.96 -2.15
CA GLN A 245 -3.22 -14.37 -1.11
C GLN A 245 -4.31 -15.34 -0.66
N GLN A 246 -5.02 -15.98 -1.59
CA GLN A 246 -6.04 -16.97 -1.28
C GLN A 246 -5.44 -18.16 -0.52
N TYR A 247 -4.27 -18.62 -0.95
CA TYR A 247 -3.55 -19.67 -0.24
C TYR A 247 -3.18 -19.26 1.19
N ALA A 248 -2.71 -18.02 1.40
CA ALA A 248 -2.41 -17.51 2.74
C ALA A 248 -3.64 -17.49 3.65
N TYR A 249 -4.82 -17.15 3.13
CA TYR A 249 -6.08 -17.14 3.88
C TYR A 249 -6.61 -18.53 4.25
N LEU A 250 -6.15 -19.58 3.57
CA LEU A 250 -6.46 -20.96 3.97
C LEU A 250 -5.56 -21.43 5.12
N GLN A 251 -4.38 -20.83 5.28
CA GLN A 251 -3.42 -21.20 6.32
C GLN A 251 -3.61 -20.37 7.60
N VAL A 252 -4.02 -19.11 7.47
CA VAL A 252 -4.20 -18.18 8.59
C VAL A 252 -5.52 -17.43 8.41
N ASP A 253 -6.57 -17.87 9.09
CA ASP A 253 -7.91 -17.27 8.96
C ASP A 253 -7.95 -15.80 9.46
N GLU A 254 -7.11 -15.44 10.43
CA GLU A 254 -7.02 -14.07 10.96
C GLU A 254 -6.61 -13.04 9.90
N LEU A 255 -5.89 -13.46 8.85
CA LEU A 255 -5.52 -12.57 7.74
C LEU A 255 -6.74 -12.03 6.99
N ARG A 256 -7.89 -12.70 7.08
CA ARG A 256 -9.16 -12.23 6.48
C ARG A 256 -9.67 -10.96 7.13
N LEU A 257 -9.33 -10.70 8.39
CA LEU A 257 -9.67 -9.44 9.08
C LEU A 257 -8.92 -8.24 8.48
N LEU A 258 -7.79 -8.49 7.82
CA LEU A 258 -6.98 -7.49 7.13
C LEU A 258 -7.37 -7.31 5.65
N LEU A 259 -8.46 -7.96 5.21
CA LEU A 259 -8.95 -7.86 3.85
C LEU A 259 -9.56 -6.46 3.62
N ASP A 260 -9.06 -5.79 2.59
CA ASP A 260 -9.66 -4.59 2.03
C ASP A 260 -9.84 -4.80 0.52
N GLU A 261 -11.02 -5.26 0.11
CA GLU A 261 -11.32 -5.62 -1.27
C GLU A 261 -11.11 -4.46 -2.24
N ARG A 262 -11.38 -3.22 -1.79
CA ARG A 262 -11.23 -2.02 -2.62
C ARG A 262 -9.77 -1.72 -2.88
N LEU A 263 -8.93 -1.72 -1.84
CA LEU A 263 -7.50 -1.46 -1.97
C LEU A 263 -6.78 -2.58 -2.72
N ILE A 264 -7.16 -3.84 -2.47
CA ILE A 264 -6.60 -4.99 -3.20
C ILE A 264 -7.02 -4.95 -4.66
N GLY A 265 -8.30 -4.70 -4.97
CA GLY A 265 -8.78 -4.55 -6.34
C GLY A 265 -8.05 -3.42 -7.08
N ALA A 266 -7.85 -2.28 -6.43
CA ALA A 266 -7.09 -1.16 -6.98
C ALA A 266 -5.62 -1.54 -7.23
N LEU A 267 -4.98 -2.29 -6.33
CA LEU A 267 -3.61 -2.79 -6.49
C LEU A 267 -3.47 -3.70 -7.71
N LEU A 268 -4.42 -4.63 -7.93
CA LEU A 268 -4.39 -5.54 -9.07
C LEU A 268 -4.52 -4.80 -10.40
N VAL A 269 -5.44 -3.83 -10.48
CA VAL A 269 -5.58 -2.96 -11.66
C VAL A 269 -4.30 -2.15 -11.86
N LEU A 270 -3.73 -1.59 -10.79
CA LEU A 270 -2.49 -0.84 -10.83
C LEU A 270 -1.33 -1.68 -11.39
N MET A 271 -1.22 -2.96 -11.03
CA MET A 271 -0.18 -3.85 -11.57
C MET A 271 -0.28 -4.01 -13.09
N VAL A 272 -1.49 -4.15 -13.63
CA VAL A 272 -1.72 -4.24 -15.09
C VAL A 272 -1.36 -2.93 -15.78
N VAL A 273 -1.80 -1.80 -15.21
CA VAL A 273 -1.49 -0.46 -15.74
C VAL A 273 0.01 -0.20 -15.71
N LEU A 274 0.69 -0.50 -14.59
CA LEU A 274 2.14 -0.35 -14.46
C LEU A 274 2.89 -1.24 -15.46
N GLY A 275 2.46 -2.48 -15.67
CA GLY A 275 3.04 -3.35 -16.70
C GLY A 275 2.98 -2.72 -18.09
N CYS A 276 1.81 -2.22 -18.49
CA CYS A 276 1.62 -1.51 -19.77
C CYS A 276 2.51 -0.27 -19.89
N VAL A 277 2.56 0.56 -18.84
CA VAL A 277 3.35 1.80 -18.79
C VAL A 277 4.84 1.49 -18.87
N ILE A 278 5.34 0.57 -18.04
CA ILE A 278 6.75 0.16 -18.05
C ILE A 278 7.12 -0.40 -19.42
N GLY A 279 6.30 -1.29 -19.99
CA GLY A 279 6.55 -1.84 -21.32
C GLY A 279 6.59 -0.78 -22.42
N PHE A 280 5.61 0.13 -22.44
CA PHE A 280 5.52 1.22 -23.41
C PHE A 280 6.72 2.17 -23.32
N PHE A 281 6.98 2.75 -22.15
CA PHE A 281 8.04 3.74 -21.95
C PHE A 281 9.43 3.14 -22.15
N SER A 282 9.67 1.92 -21.66
CA SER A 282 10.95 1.24 -21.87
C SER A 282 11.21 1.03 -23.36
N SER A 283 10.20 0.60 -24.12
CA SER A 283 10.31 0.36 -25.55
C SER A 283 10.50 1.65 -26.34
N TYR A 284 9.70 2.66 -26.05
CA TYR A 284 9.82 3.98 -26.66
C TYR A 284 11.23 4.55 -26.49
N ARG A 285 11.76 4.54 -25.26
CA ARG A 285 13.10 5.08 -24.98
C ARG A 285 14.20 4.27 -25.68
N ALA A 286 14.11 2.95 -25.67
CA ALA A 286 15.10 2.06 -26.30
C ALA A 286 15.16 2.25 -27.82
N VAL A 287 14.01 2.20 -28.50
CA VAL A 287 13.96 2.34 -29.97
C VAL A 287 14.31 3.76 -30.41
N ARG A 288 13.83 4.80 -29.69
CA ARG A 288 14.19 6.19 -29.99
C ARG A 288 15.70 6.42 -29.88
N LYS A 289 16.33 5.89 -28.83
CA LYS A 289 17.78 5.96 -28.66
C LYS A 289 18.51 5.27 -29.80
N TYR A 290 18.05 4.10 -30.23
CA TYR A 290 18.67 3.36 -31.32
C TYR A 290 18.57 4.07 -32.68
N LEU A 291 17.39 4.58 -33.04
CA LEU A 291 17.17 5.29 -34.31
C LEU A 291 17.90 6.64 -34.39
N GLY A 292 18.29 7.21 -33.25
CA GLY A 292 19.07 8.45 -33.18
C GLY A 292 20.59 8.26 -33.22
N MET A 293 21.11 7.03 -33.21
CA MET A 293 22.54 6.78 -33.37
C MET A 293 22.94 6.96 -34.84
N SER A 294 24.12 7.54 -35.07
CA SER A 294 24.62 7.82 -36.41
C SER A 294 24.94 6.51 -37.17
N LEU A 295 24.80 6.51 -38.49
CA LEU A 295 25.00 5.33 -39.34
C LEU A 295 26.41 4.72 -39.24
N ASP A 296 27.39 5.51 -38.80
CA ASP A 296 28.79 5.10 -38.63
C ASP A 296 29.07 4.41 -37.28
N ASP A 297 28.20 4.56 -36.27
CA ASP A 297 28.32 3.87 -34.96
C ASP A 297 27.69 2.45 -34.95
N LEU A 298 27.09 2.06 -36.08
CA LEU A 298 26.35 0.81 -36.25
C LEU A 298 27.13 -0.27 -37.03
N TYR A 299 28.33 0.08 -37.48
CA TYR A 299 29.31 -0.75 -38.21
C TYR A 299 30.65 -0.77 -37.46
#